data_AF-A0A954UYG9-F1
#
_entry.id   AF-A0A954UYG9-F1
#
_cell.length_a   1.000
_cell.length_b   1.000
_cell.length_c   1.000
_cell.angle_alpha   90.00
_cell.angle_beta   90.00
_cell.angle_gamma   90.00
#
_symmetry.space_group_name_H-M   'P 1'
#
loop_
_entity.id
_entity.type
_entity.pdbx_description
1 polymer ?
#
loop_
_entity_poly.entity_id
_entity_poly.type
_entity_poly.pdbx_seq_one_letter_code
_entity_poly.pdbx_strand_id
1 'polypeptide(L)'
;MPQREVDLYPHVYDFLELRFREQVKPLRGDLRAISAITATAGGSGTGIWSKPDLCFVALWRHKFGMRWKLDIHGFEVKPKGRCSADSVHEALNHTSHVHYTHLVWHKPDWDASNKACAELYSHCRRFGVGLITIDDPSAANTYTVRLEAERQDPTGDAVDEFLETRLPEDRKQLLLDWLGELRR
;
A
#
# COMPACT_ATOMS: atom_id res chain seq x y z
N MET A 1 -25.98 -7.46 -5.75
CA MET A 1 -25.42 -6.09 -5.63
C MET A 1 -24.00 -6.11 -6.19
N PRO A 2 -23.56 -5.09 -6.94
CA PRO A 2 -22.14 -4.98 -7.29
C PRO A 2 -21.31 -4.85 -6.00
N GLN A 3 -20.14 -5.51 -5.96
CA GLN A 3 -19.22 -5.41 -4.83
C GLN A 3 -18.74 -3.97 -4.69
N ARG A 4 -18.82 -3.40 -3.48
CA ARG A 4 -18.29 -2.06 -3.22
C ARG A 4 -16.82 -2.15 -2.87
N GLU A 5 -16.10 -1.07 -3.15
CA GLU A 5 -14.68 -0.94 -2.83
C GLU A 5 -14.41 -1.11 -1.33
N VAL A 6 -15.20 -0.45 -0.48
CA VAL A 6 -15.10 -0.56 0.99
C VAL A 6 -15.27 -1.99 1.52
N ASP A 7 -15.98 -2.86 0.79
CA ASP A 7 -16.16 -4.26 1.19
C ASP A 7 -14.85 -5.06 1.04
N LEU A 8 -13.87 -4.55 0.28
CA LEU A 8 -12.56 -5.18 0.10
C LEU A 8 -11.53 -4.77 1.16
N TYR A 9 -11.71 -3.64 1.85
CA TYR A 9 -10.67 -3.12 2.74
C TYR A 9 -10.28 -4.08 3.88
N PRO A 10 -11.22 -4.76 4.59
CA PRO A 10 -10.83 -5.71 5.63
C PRO A 10 -10.00 -6.88 5.07
N HIS A 11 -10.35 -7.34 3.87
CA HIS A 11 -9.64 -8.43 3.20
C HIS A 11 -8.24 -8.03 2.74
N VAL A 12 -8.09 -6.82 2.19
CA VAL A 12 -6.76 -6.27 1.85
C VAL A 12 -5.93 -6.09 3.12
N TYR A 13 -6.52 -5.58 4.20
CA TYR A 13 -5.86 -5.46 5.50
C TYR A 13 -5.31 -6.82 5.99
N ASP A 14 -6.14 -7.87 5.95
CA ASP A 14 -5.72 -9.22 6.34
C ASP A 14 -4.58 -9.74 5.45
N PHE A 15 -4.63 -9.49 4.14
CA PHE A 15 -3.52 -9.80 3.23
C PHE A 15 -2.23 -9.06 3.62
N LEU A 16 -2.32 -7.77 4.00
CA LEU A 16 -1.16 -6.99 4.41
C LEU A 16 -0.50 -7.59 5.66
N GLU A 17 -1.30 -7.95 6.67
CA GLU A 17 -0.82 -8.50 7.93
C GLU A 17 -0.26 -9.93 7.77
N LEU A 18 -0.91 -10.77 6.96
CA LEU A 18 -0.60 -12.21 6.86
C LEU A 18 0.44 -12.55 5.80
N ARG A 19 0.54 -11.77 4.72
CA ARG A 19 1.28 -12.15 3.51
C ARG A 19 2.22 -11.06 3.02
N PHE A 20 1.72 -9.83 2.82
CA PHE A 20 2.55 -8.75 2.29
C PHE A 20 3.71 -8.43 3.25
N ARG A 21 3.46 -8.46 4.56
CA ARG A 21 4.50 -8.30 5.59
C ARG A 21 5.67 -9.24 5.39
N GLU A 22 5.42 -10.52 5.07
CA GLU A 22 6.49 -11.50 4.85
C GLU A 22 7.24 -11.25 3.54
N GLN A 23 6.59 -10.65 2.53
CA GLN A 23 7.25 -10.25 1.27
C GLN A 23 8.18 -9.05 1.47
N VAL A 24 7.78 -8.07 2.28
CA VAL A 24 8.59 -6.87 2.57
C VAL A 24 9.72 -7.17 3.57
N LYS A 25 9.56 -8.21 4.40
CA LYS A 25 10.55 -8.57 5.41
C LYS A 25 11.91 -8.92 4.77
N PRO A 26 13.00 -8.27 5.18
CA PRO A 26 14.32 -8.66 4.71
C PRO A 26 14.63 -10.12 5.05
N LEU A 27 15.19 -10.87 4.09
CA LEU A 27 15.60 -12.28 4.28
C LEU A 27 16.44 -12.49 5.55
N ARG A 28 17.29 -11.51 5.85
CA ARG A 28 18.07 -11.43 7.09
C ARG A 28 17.96 -10.02 7.63
N GLY A 29 17.21 -9.84 8.69
CA GLY A 29 16.98 -8.55 9.29
C GLY A 29 15.73 -8.53 10.14
N ASP A 30 15.35 -7.31 10.51
CA ASP A 30 14.21 -7.04 11.36
C ASP A 30 13.17 -6.24 10.57
N LEU A 31 11.89 -6.48 10.87
CA LEU A 31 10.75 -5.71 10.36
C LEU A 31 9.76 -5.49 11.50
N ARG A 32 9.42 -4.23 11.73
CA ARG A 32 8.23 -3.80 12.45
C ARG A 32 7.29 -3.16 11.43
N ALA A 33 6.01 -3.51 11.48
CA ALA A 33 5.06 -3.08 10.46
C ALA A 33 3.72 -2.68 11.08
N ILE A 34 3.10 -1.68 10.49
CA ILE A 34 1.76 -1.20 10.84
C ILE A 34 0.95 -1.13 9.56
N SER A 35 -0.18 -1.82 9.52
CA SER A 35 -1.22 -1.62 8.51
C SER A 35 -2.34 -0.75 9.05
N ALA A 36 -2.95 0.07 8.20
CA ALA A 36 -4.13 0.86 8.53
C ALA A 36 -5.04 1.06 7.31
N ILE A 37 -6.35 1.13 7.55
CA ILE A 37 -7.33 1.59 6.55
C ILE A 37 -7.37 3.12 6.65
N THR A 38 -6.96 3.80 5.59
CA THR A 38 -6.80 5.26 5.51
C THR A 38 -7.94 5.95 4.75
N ALA A 39 -8.78 5.18 4.05
CA ALA A 39 -9.95 5.67 3.30
C ALA A 39 -10.91 6.53 4.14
N THR A 40 -11.01 6.28 5.44
CA THR A 40 -11.88 7.05 6.37
C THR A 40 -11.12 8.04 7.24
N ALA A 41 -9.78 8.07 7.16
CA ALA A 41 -8.93 8.93 7.98
C ALA A 41 -8.78 10.34 7.37
N GLY A 42 -8.67 11.34 8.25
CA GLY A 42 -8.64 12.77 7.91
C GLY A 42 -10.03 13.29 7.53
N GLY A 43 -10.63 14.09 8.42
CA GLY A 43 -11.98 14.65 8.25
C GLY A 43 -12.14 15.54 7.00
N SER A 44 -13.35 16.06 6.80
CA SER A 44 -13.81 16.83 5.63
C SER A 44 -13.08 18.15 5.32
N GLY A 45 -11.87 18.36 5.87
CA GLY A 45 -11.03 19.53 5.64
C GLY A 45 -9.52 19.24 5.60
N THR A 46 -9.09 17.99 5.47
CA THR A 46 -7.65 17.61 5.46
C THR A 46 -7.16 17.33 4.04
N GLY A 47 -6.71 18.38 3.35
CA GLY A 47 -5.96 18.33 2.09
C GLY A 47 -6.77 17.92 0.85
N ILE A 48 -6.61 18.67 -0.24
CA ILE A 48 -7.19 18.43 -1.57
C ILE A 48 -6.47 17.27 -2.31
N TRP A 49 -5.54 16.59 -1.65
CA TRP A 49 -4.63 15.62 -2.25
C TRP A 49 -5.14 14.18 -2.07
N SER A 50 -5.01 13.38 -3.13
CA SER A 50 -5.44 11.98 -3.17
C SER A 50 -4.80 11.17 -2.05
N LYS A 51 -5.61 10.37 -1.35
CA LYS A 51 -5.17 9.50 -0.26
C LYS A 51 -5.35 8.04 -0.68
N PRO A 52 -4.41 7.15 -0.32
CA PRO A 52 -4.62 5.73 -0.53
C PRO A 52 -5.75 5.21 0.35
N ASP A 53 -6.38 4.12 -0.07
CA ASP A 53 -7.41 3.42 0.71
C ASP A 53 -6.83 2.76 1.96
N LEU A 54 -5.65 2.16 1.84
CA LEU A 54 -4.89 1.56 2.94
C LEU A 54 -3.43 1.98 2.88
N CYS A 55 -2.74 1.87 4.02
CA CYS A 55 -1.30 1.99 4.08
C CYS A 55 -0.64 0.84 4.86
N PHE A 56 0.61 0.57 4.53
CA PHE A 56 1.52 -0.30 5.26
C PHE A 56 2.82 0.46 5.54
N VAL A 57 3.06 0.78 6.80
CA VAL A 57 4.30 1.43 7.27
C VAL A 57 5.29 0.34 7.67
N ALA A 58 6.43 0.29 7.00
CA ALA A 58 7.49 -0.68 7.23
C ALA A 58 8.71 0.00 7.87
N LEU A 59 9.00 -0.36 9.11
CA LEU A 59 10.24 0.03 9.79
C LEU A 59 11.17 -1.18 9.81
N TRP A 60 12.24 -1.14 9.03
CA TRP A 60 13.05 -2.32 8.76
C TRP A 60 14.55 -2.04 8.70
N ARG A 61 15.35 -3.10 8.87
CA ARG A 61 16.79 -3.06 8.62
C ARG A 61 17.31 -4.43 8.19
N HIS A 62 18.39 -4.45 7.41
CA HIS A 62 19.15 -5.69 7.20
C HIS A 62 19.97 -6.07 8.43
N LYS A 63 20.31 -7.35 8.59
CA LYS A 63 21.14 -7.88 9.68
C LYS A 63 22.45 -7.09 9.90
N PHE A 64 23.07 -6.62 8.83
CA PHE A 64 24.31 -5.84 8.87
C PHE A 64 24.09 -4.35 8.56
N GLY A 65 22.83 -3.92 8.44
CA GLY A 65 22.47 -2.53 8.23
C GLY A 65 22.55 -1.77 9.55
N MET A 66 23.34 -0.69 9.58
CA MET A 66 23.53 0.13 10.78
C MET A 66 22.34 1.05 11.09
N ARG A 67 21.40 1.22 10.14
CA ARG A 67 20.28 2.16 10.27
C ARG A 67 18.97 1.46 9.95
N TRP A 68 17.96 1.80 10.74
CA TRP A 68 16.56 1.52 10.41
C TRP A 68 16.10 2.45 9.31
N LYS A 69 15.28 1.90 8.41
CA LYS A 69 14.61 2.61 7.33
C LYS A 69 13.12 2.58 7.57
N LEU A 70 12.46 3.68 7.26
CA LEU A 70 11.00 3.78 7.24
C LEU A 70 10.57 3.88 5.78
N ASP A 71 9.75 2.95 5.34
CA ASP A 71 9.07 3.00 4.06
C ASP A 71 7.55 3.00 4.30
N ILE A 72 6.80 3.65 3.41
CA ILE A 72 5.34 3.69 3.45
C ILE A 72 4.85 3.16 2.11
N HIS A 73 4.01 2.14 2.16
CA HIS A 73 3.32 1.61 0.99
C HIS A 73 1.86 2.08 1.05
N GLY A 74 1.40 2.79 0.02
CA GLY A 74 0.00 3.14 -0.16
C GLY A 74 -0.69 2.18 -1.13
N PHE A 75 -1.91 1.78 -0.82
CA PHE A 75 -2.71 0.84 -1.62
C PHE A 75 -4.00 1.50 -2.06
N GLU A 76 -4.22 1.49 -3.37
CA GLU A 76 -5.47 1.90 -4.01
C GLU A 76 -6.24 0.64 -4.42
N VAL A 77 -7.44 0.44 -3.91
CA VAL A 77 -8.21 -0.79 -4.08
C VAL A 77 -9.30 -0.58 -5.10
N LYS A 78 -9.40 -1.47 -6.08
CA LYS A 78 -10.45 -1.41 -7.11
C LYS A 78 -11.25 -2.71 -7.18
N PRO A 79 -12.60 -2.64 -7.10
CA PRO A 79 -13.43 -3.83 -7.15
C PRO A 79 -13.54 -4.39 -8.57
N LYS A 80 -14.13 -5.59 -8.69
CA LYS A 80 -14.30 -6.28 -9.96
C LYS A 80 -15.03 -5.39 -10.97
N GLY A 81 -14.42 -5.25 -12.15
CA GLY A 81 -14.97 -4.46 -13.25
C GLY A 81 -14.87 -2.93 -13.10
N ARG A 82 -14.19 -2.42 -12.07
CA ARG A 82 -13.99 -0.97 -11.85
C ARG A 82 -12.52 -0.59 -11.74
N CYS A 83 -11.73 -0.97 -12.73
CA CYS A 83 -10.32 -0.62 -12.81
C CYS A 83 -10.00 -0.12 -14.22
N SER A 84 -9.34 1.03 -14.31
CA SER A 84 -8.97 1.69 -15.56
C SER A 84 -7.60 2.36 -15.44
N ALA A 85 -7.16 3.01 -16.52
CA ALA A 85 -5.99 3.87 -16.50
C ALA A 85 -6.06 4.95 -15.40
N ASP A 86 -7.25 5.49 -15.11
CA ASP A 86 -7.44 6.49 -14.06
C ASP A 86 -7.11 5.93 -12.67
N SER A 87 -7.39 4.64 -12.44
CA SER A 87 -7.01 3.97 -11.18
C SER A 87 -5.50 3.91 -10.98
N VAL A 88 -4.73 3.81 -12.07
CA VAL A 88 -3.25 3.87 -12.01
C VAL A 88 -2.79 5.28 -11.66
N HIS A 89 -3.43 6.30 -12.25
CA HIS A 89 -3.12 7.69 -11.95
C HIS A 89 -3.51 8.09 -10.53
N GLU A 90 -4.61 7.58 -10.01
CA GLU A 90 -5.02 7.73 -8.62
C GLU A 90 -3.96 7.15 -7.68
N ALA A 91 -3.54 5.90 -7.90
CA ALA A 91 -2.45 5.28 -7.16
C ALA A 91 -1.12 6.06 -7.29
N LEU A 92 -0.80 6.57 -8.49
CA LEU A 92 0.40 7.37 -8.75
C LEU A 92 0.39 8.66 -7.94
N ASN A 93 -0.75 9.36 -7.82
CA ASN A 93 -0.80 10.63 -7.11
C ASN A 93 -0.39 10.49 -5.62
N HIS A 94 -0.51 9.30 -5.03
CA HIS A 94 -0.08 9.02 -3.66
C HIS A 94 1.44 9.12 -3.47
N THR A 95 2.25 9.00 -4.53
CA THR A 95 3.72 9.04 -4.44
C THR A 95 4.27 10.37 -3.92
N SER A 96 3.44 11.42 -3.91
CA SER A 96 3.74 12.69 -3.26
C SER A 96 3.96 12.56 -1.75
N HIS A 97 3.44 11.50 -1.11
CA HIS A 97 3.46 11.32 0.34
C HIS A 97 3.96 9.93 0.79
N VAL A 98 3.96 8.93 -0.10
CA VAL A 98 4.38 7.56 0.24
C VAL A 98 5.49 7.07 -0.67
N HIS A 99 6.30 6.14 -0.15
CA HIS A 99 7.48 5.61 -0.84
C HIS A 99 7.13 4.61 -1.94
N TYR A 100 6.05 3.86 -1.79
CA TYR A 100 5.61 2.89 -2.78
C TYR A 100 4.10 2.98 -2.94
N THR A 101 3.62 2.88 -4.18
CA THR A 101 2.18 2.88 -4.47
C THR A 101 1.79 1.61 -5.19
N HIS A 102 0.66 1.04 -4.79
CA HIS A 102 0.16 -0.23 -5.29
C HIS A 102 -1.29 -0.06 -5.73
N LEU A 103 -1.60 -0.58 -6.91
CA LEU A 103 -2.97 -0.80 -7.35
C LEU A 103 -3.36 -2.24 -7.00
N VAL A 104 -4.38 -2.40 -6.18
CA VAL A 104 -4.95 -3.69 -5.78
C VAL A 104 -6.26 -3.90 -6.53
N TRP A 105 -6.29 -4.86 -7.45
CA TRP A 105 -7.44 -5.09 -8.31
C TRP A 105 -8.07 -6.45 -8.08
N HIS A 106 -9.37 -6.48 -7.70
CA HIS A 106 -10.13 -7.72 -7.70
C HIS A 106 -10.41 -8.19 -9.14
N LYS A 107 -9.59 -9.13 -9.60
CA LYS A 107 -9.60 -9.70 -10.95
C LYS A 107 -9.37 -11.22 -10.89
N PRO A 108 -10.43 -12.01 -10.61
CA PRO A 108 -10.40 -13.49 -10.58
C PRO A 108 -9.79 -14.09 -11.84
N ASP A 109 -10.25 -13.61 -12.99
CA ASP A 109 -9.81 -14.11 -14.29
C ASP A 109 -8.63 -13.27 -14.82
N TRP A 110 -7.62 -12.97 -14.00
CA TRP A 110 -6.45 -12.22 -14.48
C TRP A 110 -5.74 -13.00 -15.58
N ASP A 111 -5.52 -12.34 -16.71
CA ASP A 111 -4.86 -12.92 -17.88
C ASP A 111 -4.02 -11.83 -18.56
N ALA A 112 -2.69 -11.99 -18.54
CA ALA A 112 -1.78 -11.03 -19.15
C ALA A 112 -1.89 -10.97 -20.69
N SER A 113 -2.52 -11.95 -21.33
CA SER A 113 -2.80 -11.92 -22.78
C SER A 113 -4.08 -11.14 -23.11
N ASN A 114 -4.96 -10.93 -22.13
CA ASN A 114 -6.12 -10.07 -22.30
C ASN A 114 -5.68 -8.61 -22.48
N LYS A 115 -6.15 -7.97 -23.55
CA LYS A 115 -5.78 -6.60 -23.91
C LYS A 115 -5.89 -5.60 -22.74
N ALA A 116 -7.00 -5.62 -22.01
CA ALA A 116 -7.23 -4.67 -20.91
C ALA A 116 -6.26 -4.91 -19.73
N CYS A 117 -5.98 -6.18 -19.41
CA CYS A 117 -5.01 -6.53 -18.35
C CYS A 117 -3.58 -6.16 -18.78
N ALA A 118 -3.22 -6.43 -20.04
CA ALA A 118 -1.92 -6.07 -20.61
C ALA A 118 -1.68 -4.55 -20.63
N GLU A 119 -2.71 -3.79 -21.00
CA GLU A 119 -2.69 -2.32 -20.99
C GLU A 119 -2.51 -1.78 -19.57
N LEU A 120 -3.30 -2.26 -18.61
CA LEU A 120 -3.18 -1.85 -17.21
C LEU A 120 -1.80 -2.20 -16.63
N TYR A 121 -1.33 -3.42 -16.87
CA TYR A 121 0.01 -3.86 -16.46
C TYR A 121 1.10 -2.96 -17.01
N SER A 122 1.04 -2.65 -18.31
CA SER A 122 2.00 -1.78 -18.97
C SER A 122 1.93 -0.35 -18.40
N HIS A 123 0.75 0.11 -18.02
CA HIS A 123 0.55 1.42 -17.43
C HIS A 123 1.14 1.52 -16.01
N CYS A 124 0.85 0.54 -15.16
CA CYS A 124 1.46 0.38 -13.85
C CYS A 124 3.00 0.36 -13.94
N ARG A 125 3.54 -0.47 -14.86
CA ARG A 125 4.98 -0.56 -15.10
C ARG A 125 5.59 0.75 -15.55
N ARG A 126 4.93 1.48 -16.45
CA ARG A 126 5.43 2.77 -16.96
C ARG A 126 5.59 3.80 -15.85
N PHE A 127 4.74 3.76 -14.83
CA PHE A 127 4.71 4.74 -13.74
C PHE A 127 5.27 4.21 -12.41
N GLY A 128 5.85 3.00 -12.40
CA GLY A 128 6.40 2.42 -11.19
C GLY A 128 5.35 2.07 -10.13
N VAL A 129 4.08 1.96 -10.50
CA VAL A 129 2.99 1.56 -9.60
C VAL A 129 2.97 0.04 -9.51
N GLY A 130 3.04 -0.52 -8.30
CA GLY A 130 2.90 -1.95 -8.08
C GLY A 130 1.50 -2.44 -8.48
N LEU A 131 1.39 -3.68 -8.93
CA LEU A 131 0.10 -4.29 -9.28
C LEU A 131 -0.11 -5.57 -8.50
N ILE A 132 -1.19 -5.61 -7.73
CA ILE A 132 -1.64 -6.78 -6.97
C ILE A 132 -3.01 -7.17 -7.49
N THR A 133 -3.20 -8.43 -7.87
CA THR A 133 -4.51 -8.94 -8.30
C THR A 133 -5.07 -9.92 -7.29
N ILE A 134 -6.37 -9.89 -7.08
CA ILE A 134 -7.09 -10.78 -6.17
C ILE A 134 -7.97 -11.74 -6.98
N ASP A 135 -7.93 -13.02 -6.63
CA ASP A 135 -8.91 -14.00 -7.13
C ASP A 135 -10.09 -14.18 -6.17
N ASP A 136 -9.84 -14.50 -4.90
CA ASP A 136 -10.86 -14.49 -3.85
C ASP A 136 -10.44 -13.56 -2.69
N PRO A 137 -11.12 -12.41 -2.50
CA PRO A 137 -10.80 -11.47 -1.41
C PRO A 137 -10.79 -12.13 -0.03
N SER A 138 -11.63 -13.13 0.23
CA SER A 138 -11.67 -13.78 1.54
C SER A 138 -10.47 -14.70 1.81
N ALA A 139 -9.67 -14.99 0.78
CA ALA A 139 -8.55 -15.91 0.85
C ALA A 139 -7.23 -15.19 0.55
N ALA A 140 -6.48 -14.82 1.60
CA ALA A 140 -5.25 -14.04 1.51
C ALA A 140 -4.15 -14.66 0.62
N ASN A 141 -4.17 -15.98 0.40
CA ASN A 141 -3.24 -16.67 -0.50
C ASN A 141 -3.56 -16.48 -2.00
N THR A 142 -4.71 -15.91 -2.34
CA THR A 142 -5.11 -15.64 -3.74
C THR A 142 -4.65 -14.27 -4.25
N TYR A 143 -4.14 -13.44 -3.34
CA TYR A 143 -3.50 -12.18 -3.68
C TYR A 143 -2.16 -12.46 -4.35
N THR A 144 -1.99 -11.95 -5.58
CA THR A 144 -0.78 -12.14 -6.36
C THR A 144 -0.17 -10.80 -6.72
N VAL A 145 1.08 -10.57 -6.29
CA VAL A 145 1.89 -9.44 -6.77
C VAL A 145 2.33 -9.74 -8.19
N ARG A 146 1.75 -9.02 -9.16
CA ARG A 146 2.05 -9.15 -10.60
C ARG A 146 3.22 -8.26 -11.00
N LEU A 147 3.37 -7.15 -10.31
CA LEU A 147 4.42 -6.16 -10.55
C LEU A 147 4.80 -5.53 -9.20
N GLU A 148 6.10 -5.50 -8.92
CA GLU A 148 6.65 -4.78 -7.76
C GLU A 148 6.55 -3.27 -7.99
N ALA A 149 6.26 -2.52 -6.92
CA ALA A 149 6.27 -1.06 -6.97
C ALA A 149 7.70 -0.52 -6.99
N GLU A 150 7.91 0.59 -7.69
CA GLU A 150 9.17 1.33 -7.67
C GLU A 150 9.18 2.33 -6.51
N ARG A 151 10.32 2.41 -5.80
CA ARG A 151 10.48 3.33 -4.68
C ARG A 151 10.55 4.78 -5.17
N GLN A 152 9.74 5.63 -4.56
CA GLN A 152 9.76 7.07 -4.67
C GLN A 152 10.39 7.68 -3.40
N ASP A 153 10.81 8.93 -3.49
CA ASP A 153 11.49 9.63 -2.40
C ASP A 153 10.72 10.91 -2.02
N PRO A 154 9.55 10.78 -1.37
CA PRO A 154 8.83 11.92 -0.85
C PRO A 154 9.69 12.68 0.18
N THR A 155 9.41 13.97 0.36
CA THR A 155 10.11 14.76 1.37
C THR A 155 9.77 14.26 2.78
N GLY A 156 10.66 14.50 3.75
CA GLY A 156 10.41 14.18 5.15
C GLY A 156 9.10 14.81 5.65
N ASP A 157 8.86 16.07 5.31
CA ASP A 157 7.63 16.78 5.68
C ASP A 157 6.36 16.11 5.12
N ALA A 158 6.40 15.61 3.88
CA ALA A 158 5.26 14.93 3.28
C ALA A 158 5.00 13.56 3.93
N VAL A 159 6.06 12.87 4.33
CA VAL A 159 5.98 11.61 5.08
C VAL A 159 5.39 11.85 6.47
N ASP A 160 5.87 12.87 7.18
CA ASP A 160 5.37 13.24 8.51
C ASP A 160 3.91 13.70 8.44
N GLU A 161 3.54 14.54 7.47
CA GLU A 161 2.15 14.95 7.24
C GLU A 161 1.24 13.75 6.98
N PHE A 162 1.69 12.79 6.16
CA PHE A 162 0.92 11.57 5.90
C PHE A 162 0.70 10.76 7.17
N LEU A 163 1.76 10.50 7.93
CA LEU A 163 1.67 9.72 9.16
C LEU A 163 0.75 10.41 10.16
N GLU A 164 0.86 11.73 10.34
CA GLU A 164 0.04 12.45 11.31
C GLU A 164 -1.44 12.52 10.95
N THR A 165 -1.75 12.68 9.66
CA THR A 165 -3.13 12.90 9.19
C THR A 165 -3.87 11.61 8.87
N ARG A 166 -3.16 10.55 8.46
CA ARG A 166 -3.77 9.32 7.94
C ARG A 166 -3.64 8.13 8.88
N LEU A 167 -2.60 8.08 9.71
CA LEU A 167 -2.43 6.95 10.61
C LEU A 167 -3.32 7.13 11.86
N PRO A 168 -4.10 6.10 12.26
CA PRO A 168 -4.90 6.17 13.49
C PRO A 168 -4.05 6.43 14.73
N GLU A 169 -4.61 7.12 15.74
CA GLU A 169 -3.87 7.59 16.91
C GLU A 169 -3.17 6.48 17.69
N ASP A 170 -3.81 5.32 17.87
CA ASP A 170 -3.22 4.13 18.49
C ASP A 170 -2.00 3.61 17.73
N ARG A 171 -2.06 3.69 16.39
CA ARG A 171 -0.98 3.26 15.49
C ARG A 171 0.15 4.30 15.43
N LYS A 172 -0.16 5.58 15.51
CA LYS A 172 0.85 6.65 15.64
C LYS A 172 1.64 6.51 16.92
N GLN A 173 0.96 6.30 18.05
CA GLN A 173 1.63 6.10 19.33
C GLN A 173 2.55 4.86 19.29
N LEU A 174 2.09 3.75 18.71
CA LEU A 174 2.92 2.55 18.53
C LEU A 174 4.19 2.82 17.69
N LEU A 175 4.06 3.60 16.60
CA LEU A 175 5.20 3.99 15.78
C LEU A 175 6.20 4.86 16.56
N LEU A 176 5.70 5.85 17.32
CA LEU A 176 6.53 6.72 18.16
C LEU A 176 7.28 5.92 19.24
N ASP A 177 6.62 4.97 19.88
CA ASP A 177 7.23 4.09 20.88
C ASP A 177 8.39 3.29 20.26
N TRP A 178 8.16 2.71 19.07
CA TRP A 178 9.23 2.02 18.33
C TRP A 178 10.38 2.95 17.98
N LEU A 179 10.12 4.14 17.46
CA LEU A 179 11.18 5.11 17.14
C LEU A 179 11.96 5.52 18.40
N GLY A 180 11.30 5.65 19.54
CA GLY A 180 11.93 5.95 20.83
C GLY A 180 12.79 4.80 21.39
N GLU A 181 12.44 3.54 21.11
CA GLU A 181 13.29 2.39 21.41
C GLU A 181 14.54 2.35 20.53
N LEU A 182 14.41 2.70 19.25
CA LEU A 182 15.50 2.56 18.27
C LEU A 182 16.50 3.72 18.29
N ARG A 183 16.15 4.85 18.90
CA ARG A 183 17.04 6.01 19.12
C ARG A 183 17.91 5.87 20.37
N ARG A 184 17.57 4.93 21.27
CA ARG A 184 18.35 4.61 22.47
C ARG A 184 19.47 3.65 22.14
#